data_AF-A0A955G4Q7-F1
#
_entry.id   AF-A0A955G4Q7-F1
#
_cell.length_a   1.000
_cell.length_b   1.000
_cell.length_c   1.000
_cell.angle_alpha   90.00
_cell.angle_beta   90.00
_cell.angle_gamma   90.00
#
_symmetry.space_group_name_H-M   'P 1'
#
loop_
_entity.id
_entity.type
_entity.pdbx_description
1 polymer ?
#
loop_
_entity_poly.entity_id
_entity_poly.type
_entity_poly.pdbx_seq_one_letter_code
_entity_poly.pdbx_strand_id
1 'polypeptide(L)'
;MKPIILTGIRANNDLHIGNYFGAMLPMIDMAKTKSSEYDINMFIPDLHSFTTPIDHSSLQASIINNARVYVAGGLPLDNPSIHLYRQSHVPAHSELTVLLNNFVGMGEMERMTQYKDKSARLSNDRVSVGLFDYPVLMASDILLYNAKYIPVGDDQTQHLEITRDIAERMNGRFGELFTVPEPVAKQHEFFGKEQGLRIKDLADPSKKMSKSDET
;
A
#
# COMPACT_ATOMS: atom_id res chain seq x y z
N MET A 1 4.60 -10.02 -21.63
CA MET A 1 3.77 -9.33 -20.60
C MET A 1 4.69 -8.33 -19.92
N LYS A 2 4.25 -7.09 -19.70
CA LYS A 2 5.11 -6.09 -19.05
C LYS A 2 5.25 -6.45 -17.55
N PRO A 3 6.40 -6.19 -16.91
CA PRO A 3 6.50 -6.29 -15.45
C PRO A 3 5.53 -5.32 -14.77
N ILE A 4 5.02 -5.72 -13.60
CA ILE A 4 3.98 -4.97 -12.90
C ILE A 4 4.58 -4.09 -11.81
N ILE A 5 4.14 -2.84 -11.77
CA ILE A 5 4.33 -1.91 -10.65
C ILE A 5 3.00 -1.82 -9.91
N LEU A 6 3.00 -2.07 -8.60
CA LEU A 6 1.80 -1.91 -7.76
C LEU A 6 1.98 -0.76 -6.79
N THR A 7 1.02 0.16 -6.72
CA THR A 7 1.02 1.26 -5.75
C THR A 7 -0.39 1.61 -5.29
N GLY A 8 -0.55 2.11 -4.07
CA GLY A 8 -1.85 2.48 -3.56
C GLY A 8 -1.81 3.46 -2.40
N ILE A 9 -2.88 4.24 -2.26
CA ILE A 9 -3.07 5.18 -1.14
C ILE A 9 -4.41 4.90 -0.47
N ARG A 10 -4.30 4.60 0.82
CA ARG A 10 -5.42 4.41 1.75
C ARG A 10 -6.39 5.60 1.76
N ALA A 11 -7.69 5.33 1.74
CA ALA A 11 -8.78 6.31 1.77
C ALA A 11 -9.10 6.83 3.18
N ASN A 12 -8.05 6.99 3.98
CA ASN A 12 -8.07 7.29 5.41
C ASN A 12 -8.95 8.48 5.81
N ASN A 13 -8.61 9.63 5.26
CA ASN A 13 -8.93 10.93 5.82
C ASN A 13 -8.97 11.97 4.69
N ASP A 14 -9.40 13.18 5.03
CA ASP A 14 -9.32 14.36 4.15
C ASP A 14 -7.93 14.50 3.53
N LEU A 15 -7.90 14.48 2.19
CA LEU A 15 -6.69 14.72 1.41
C LEU A 15 -6.29 16.18 1.58
N HIS A 16 -5.06 16.41 2.02
CA HIS A 16 -4.46 17.74 2.04
C HIS A 16 -3.35 17.86 0.99
N ILE A 17 -2.87 19.09 0.78
CA ILE A 17 -1.85 19.43 -0.21
C ILE A 17 -0.56 18.60 -0.07
N GLY A 18 -0.20 18.24 1.17
CA GLY A 18 0.93 17.37 1.46
C GLY A 18 0.74 15.93 0.98
N ASN A 19 -0.49 15.39 0.98
CA ASN A 19 -0.76 14.08 0.38
C ASN A 19 -0.68 14.15 -1.14
N TYR A 20 -1.20 15.24 -1.73
CA TYR A 20 -1.19 15.43 -3.17
C TYR A 20 0.25 15.51 -3.72
N PHE A 21 1.05 16.47 -3.25
CA PHE A 21 2.43 16.66 -3.74
C PHE A 21 3.43 15.63 -3.22
N GLY A 22 3.17 15.06 -2.04
CA GLY A 22 4.08 14.10 -1.43
C GLY A 22 3.87 12.66 -1.91
N ALA A 23 2.67 12.31 -2.38
CA ALA A 23 2.35 10.93 -2.74
C ALA A 23 1.56 10.80 -4.06
N MET A 24 0.42 11.49 -4.23
CA MET A 24 -0.45 11.27 -5.40
C MET A 24 0.21 11.73 -6.71
N LEU A 25 0.76 12.94 -6.75
CA LEU A 25 1.41 13.48 -7.94
C LEU A 25 2.63 12.63 -8.36
N PRO A 26 3.56 12.25 -7.44
CA PRO A 26 4.62 11.31 -7.77
C PRO A 26 4.11 9.97 -8.34
N MET A 27 3.01 9.42 -7.82
CA MET A 27 2.42 8.19 -8.36
C MET A 27 1.85 8.39 -9.77
N ILE A 28 1.19 9.51 -10.03
CA ILE A 28 0.66 9.87 -11.35
C ILE A 28 1.81 10.03 -12.36
N ASP A 29 2.87 10.74 -11.97
CA ASP A 29 4.04 10.95 -12.83
C ASP A 29 4.79 9.64 -13.09
N MET A 30 4.91 8.78 -12.09
CA MET A 30 5.44 7.41 -12.27
C MET A 30 4.58 6.61 -13.26
N ALA A 31 3.26 6.65 -13.14
CA ALA A 31 2.37 5.97 -14.07
C ALA A 31 2.55 6.47 -15.51
N LYS A 32 2.62 7.79 -15.71
CA LYS A 32 2.84 8.41 -17.02
C LYS A 32 4.20 8.02 -17.62
N THR A 33 5.25 8.04 -16.82
CA THR A 33 6.63 7.84 -17.32
C THR A 33 7.02 6.38 -17.48
N LYS A 34 6.41 5.45 -16.73
CA LYS A 34 6.77 4.02 -16.75
C LYS A 34 5.80 3.14 -17.55
N SER A 35 4.60 3.62 -17.87
CA SER A 35 3.55 2.79 -18.53
C SER A 35 3.91 2.28 -19.94
N SER A 36 4.93 2.82 -20.60
CA SER A 36 5.47 2.26 -21.85
C SER A 36 6.12 0.89 -21.64
N GLU A 37 6.76 0.67 -20.50
CA GLU A 37 7.57 -0.50 -20.18
C GLU A 37 6.95 -1.41 -19.10
N TYR A 38 6.06 -0.85 -18.28
CA TYR A 38 5.44 -1.51 -17.13
C TYR A 38 3.92 -1.45 -17.21
N ASP A 39 3.25 -2.46 -16.65
CA ASP A 39 1.83 -2.36 -16.32
C ASP A 39 1.71 -1.78 -14.90
N ILE A 40 0.92 -0.73 -14.76
CA ILE A 40 0.83 0.09 -13.55
C ILE A 40 -0.51 -0.19 -12.87
N ASN A 41 -0.45 -0.93 -11.78
CA ASN A 41 -1.61 -1.19 -10.92
C ASN A 41 -1.65 -0.14 -9.81
N MET A 42 -2.61 0.76 -9.92
CA MET A 42 -2.94 1.74 -8.89
C MET A 42 -4.22 1.31 -8.20
N PHE A 43 -4.22 1.29 -6.87
CA PHE A 43 -5.41 0.89 -6.14
C PHE A 43 -5.69 1.68 -4.88
N ILE A 44 -6.94 1.65 -4.47
CA ILE A 44 -7.41 2.20 -3.21
C ILE A 44 -7.54 1.04 -2.22
N PRO A 45 -6.56 0.84 -1.30
CA PRO A 45 -6.55 -0.25 -0.31
C PRO A 45 -7.56 0.02 0.81
N ASP A 46 -8.86 -0.08 0.50
CA ASP A 46 -9.92 0.23 1.44
C ASP A 46 -10.16 -0.86 2.49
N LEU A 47 -9.78 -2.12 2.25
CA LEU A 47 -9.80 -3.16 3.29
C LEU A 47 -8.79 -2.82 4.40
N HIS A 48 -7.62 -2.26 4.05
CA HIS A 48 -6.64 -1.75 5.02
C HIS A 48 -7.10 -0.50 5.78
N SER A 49 -8.19 0.15 5.36
CA SER A 49 -8.78 1.26 6.10
C SER A 49 -9.52 0.77 7.35
N PHE A 50 -10.05 -0.46 7.33
CA PHE A 50 -10.77 -1.06 8.47
C PHE A 50 -9.88 -1.51 9.63
N THR A 51 -8.56 -1.58 9.42
CA THR A 51 -7.60 -2.04 10.44
C THR A 51 -7.18 -0.95 11.42
N THR A 52 -7.65 0.29 11.20
CA THR A 52 -7.38 1.46 12.04
C THR A 52 -8.68 2.14 12.45
N PRO A 53 -8.74 2.78 13.62
CA PRO A 53 -9.92 3.51 14.05
C PRO A 53 -10.15 4.74 13.16
N ILE A 54 -11.16 4.65 12.29
CA ILE A 54 -11.58 5.72 11.38
C ILE A 54 -13.10 5.88 11.45
N ASP A 55 -13.61 7.00 10.94
CA ASP A 55 -15.04 7.14 10.70
C ASP A 55 -15.44 6.36 9.44
N HIS A 56 -16.04 5.20 9.63
CA HIS A 56 -16.50 4.36 8.51
C HIS A 56 -17.68 4.98 7.75
N SER A 57 -18.42 5.93 8.33
CA SER A 57 -19.54 6.57 7.64
C SER A 57 -19.09 7.45 6.48
N SER A 58 -17.89 8.03 6.57
CA SER A 58 -17.28 8.84 5.51
C SER A 58 -16.37 8.05 4.56
N LEU A 59 -15.99 6.81 4.89
CA LEU A 59 -15.03 6.01 4.11
C LEU A 59 -15.40 5.88 2.63
N GLN A 60 -16.69 5.61 2.32
CA GLN A 60 -17.13 5.49 0.93
C GLN A 60 -16.93 6.80 0.15
N ALA A 61 -17.21 7.95 0.78
CA ALA A 61 -16.98 9.25 0.17
C ALA A 61 -15.47 9.49 -0.05
N SER A 62 -14.64 9.15 0.93
CA SER A 62 -13.18 9.26 0.85
C SER A 62 -12.57 8.39 -0.26
N ILE A 63 -13.06 7.15 -0.45
CA ILE A 63 -12.63 6.26 -1.54
C ILE A 63 -12.91 6.91 -2.89
N ILE A 64 -14.14 7.38 -3.11
CA ILE A 64 -14.51 8.03 -4.37
C ILE A 64 -13.73 9.33 -4.56
N ASN A 65 -13.48 10.09 -3.49
CA ASN A 65 -12.68 11.31 -3.55
C ASN A 65 -11.23 11.03 -3.96
N ASN A 66 -10.57 10.02 -3.38
CA ASN A 66 -9.22 9.61 -3.80
C ASN A 66 -9.16 9.27 -5.30
N ALA A 67 -10.12 8.49 -5.79
CA ALA A 67 -10.19 8.17 -7.22
C ALA A 67 -10.34 9.43 -8.08
N ARG A 68 -11.23 10.36 -7.69
CA ARG A 68 -11.43 11.63 -8.39
C ARG A 68 -10.16 12.48 -8.42
N VAL A 69 -9.42 12.54 -7.31
CA VAL A 69 -8.19 13.34 -7.24
C VAL A 69 -7.08 12.74 -8.11
N TYR A 70 -6.96 11.41 -8.22
CA TYR A 70 -6.03 10.80 -9.18
C TYR A 70 -6.37 11.19 -10.63
N VAL A 71 -7.65 11.10 -11.00
CA VAL A 71 -8.12 11.47 -12.35
C VAL A 71 -7.93 12.97 -12.61
N ALA A 72 -8.28 13.82 -11.64
CA ALA A 72 -8.11 15.28 -11.74
C ALA A 72 -6.63 15.70 -11.80
N GLY A 73 -5.73 14.96 -11.13
CA GLY A 73 -4.28 15.13 -11.27
C GLY A 73 -3.71 14.67 -12.62
N GLY A 74 -4.57 14.17 -13.51
CA GLY A 74 -4.23 13.82 -14.88
C GLY A 74 -3.71 12.40 -15.05
N LEU A 75 -4.14 11.45 -14.22
CA LEU A 75 -3.89 10.03 -14.48
C LEU A 75 -4.54 9.62 -15.83
N PRO A 76 -3.76 9.12 -16.81
CA PRO A 76 -4.30 8.82 -18.14
C PRO A 76 -5.03 7.47 -18.15
N LEU A 77 -6.35 7.51 -17.90
CA LEU A 77 -7.21 6.32 -17.83
C LEU A 77 -7.46 5.64 -19.17
N ASP A 78 -7.12 6.30 -20.27
CA ASP A 78 -7.20 5.78 -21.64
C ASP A 78 -5.98 4.91 -22.01
N ASN A 79 -4.93 4.91 -21.18
CA ASN A 79 -3.77 4.07 -21.38
C ASN A 79 -4.05 2.64 -20.87
N PRO A 80 -3.96 1.60 -21.73
CA PRO A 80 -4.30 0.23 -21.36
C PRO A 80 -3.33 -0.41 -20.36
N SER A 81 -2.14 0.16 -20.14
CA SER A 81 -1.17 -0.28 -19.15
C SER A 81 -1.33 0.41 -17.79
N ILE A 82 -2.38 1.22 -17.60
CA ILE A 82 -2.66 1.89 -16.32
C ILE A 82 -4.02 1.43 -15.82
N HIS A 83 -4.03 0.83 -14.63
CA HIS A 83 -5.22 0.30 -13.98
C HIS A 83 -5.46 1.05 -12.68
N LEU A 84 -6.65 1.64 -12.51
CA LEU A 84 -7.09 2.22 -11.24
C LEU A 84 -8.30 1.45 -10.72
N TYR A 85 -8.19 0.86 -9.53
CA TYR A 85 -9.28 0.07 -8.95
C TYR A 85 -9.39 0.21 -7.43
N ARG A 86 -10.49 -0.29 -6.88
CA ARG A 86 -10.73 -0.38 -5.45
C ARG A 86 -10.44 -1.80 -4.97
N GLN A 87 -9.72 -1.95 -3.86
CA GLN A 87 -9.30 -3.25 -3.33
C GLN A 87 -10.51 -4.16 -3.06
N SER A 88 -11.52 -3.66 -2.34
CA SER A 88 -12.70 -4.47 -1.97
C SER A 88 -13.60 -4.86 -3.16
N HIS A 89 -13.39 -4.30 -4.36
CA HIS A 89 -14.12 -4.70 -5.56
C HIS A 89 -13.47 -5.89 -6.28
N VAL A 90 -12.32 -6.38 -5.79
CA VAL A 90 -11.63 -7.55 -6.30
C VAL A 90 -11.55 -8.58 -5.16
N PRO A 91 -12.53 -9.52 -5.06
CA PRO A 91 -12.62 -10.48 -3.97
C PRO A 91 -11.37 -11.35 -3.77
N ALA A 92 -10.62 -11.57 -4.85
CA ALA A 92 -9.39 -12.37 -4.85
C ALA A 92 -8.33 -11.87 -3.86
N HIS A 93 -8.33 -10.59 -3.47
CA HIS A 93 -7.49 -10.08 -2.39
C HIS A 93 -7.77 -10.78 -1.06
N SER A 94 -9.05 -10.84 -0.69
CA SER A 94 -9.49 -11.48 0.56
C SER A 94 -9.34 -12.99 0.49
N GLU A 95 -9.66 -13.61 -0.65
CA GLU A 95 -9.50 -15.05 -0.86
C GLU A 95 -8.04 -15.49 -0.74
N LEU A 96 -7.12 -14.76 -1.39
CA LEU A 96 -5.69 -15.04 -1.30
C LEU A 96 -5.17 -14.80 0.13
N THR A 97 -5.66 -13.78 0.83
CA THR A 97 -5.29 -13.54 2.24
C THR A 97 -5.62 -14.76 3.11
N VAL A 98 -6.83 -15.29 2.97
CA VAL A 98 -7.26 -16.51 3.70
C VAL A 98 -6.34 -17.69 3.37
N LEU A 99 -5.95 -17.86 2.10
CA LEU A 99 -5.02 -18.92 1.72
C LEU A 99 -3.64 -18.70 2.35
N LEU A 100 -3.05 -17.52 2.21
CA LEU A 100 -1.71 -17.19 2.72
C LEU A 100 -1.62 -17.28 4.25
N ASN A 101 -2.70 -17.01 4.98
CA ASN A 101 -2.76 -17.16 6.44
C ASN A 101 -2.43 -18.59 6.91
N ASN A 102 -2.65 -19.61 6.08
CA ASN A 102 -2.28 -21.00 6.40
C ASN A 102 -0.78 -21.28 6.28
N PHE A 103 0.00 -20.32 5.77
CA PHE A 103 1.43 -20.44 5.54
C PHE A 103 2.25 -19.42 6.31
N VAL A 104 1.62 -18.50 7.02
CA VAL A 104 2.26 -17.47 7.85
C VAL A 104 2.10 -17.83 9.32
N GLY A 105 3.21 -17.87 10.06
CA GLY A 105 3.19 -18.20 11.48
C GLY A 105 2.84 -17.00 12.35
N MET A 106 2.12 -17.25 13.46
CA MET A 106 1.79 -16.21 14.45
C MET A 106 2.99 -15.38 14.88
N GLY A 107 4.13 -16.03 15.18
CA GLY A 107 5.33 -15.34 15.61
C GLY A 107 5.91 -14.37 14.57
N GLU A 108 5.71 -14.60 13.27
CA GLU A 108 6.14 -13.67 12.22
C GLU A 108 5.37 -12.35 12.32
N MET A 109 4.05 -12.44 12.50
CA MET A 109 3.17 -11.28 12.66
C MET A 109 3.37 -10.57 14.00
N GLU A 110 3.57 -11.31 15.10
CA GLU A 110 3.87 -10.75 16.42
C GLU A 110 5.17 -9.92 16.44
N ARG A 111 6.13 -10.23 15.56
CA ARG A 111 7.40 -9.51 15.44
C ARG A 111 7.31 -8.25 14.58
N MET A 112 6.19 -7.99 13.90
CA MET A 112 6.02 -6.81 13.07
C MET A 112 6.07 -5.54 13.92
N THR A 113 7.00 -4.64 13.61
CA THR A 113 7.21 -3.39 14.36
C THR A 113 5.95 -2.53 14.31
N GLN A 114 5.30 -2.46 13.14
CA GLN A 114 4.05 -1.72 12.98
C GLN A 114 2.90 -2.30 13.83
N TYR A 115 2.84 -3.63 13.99
CA TYR A 115 1.86 -4.26 14.88
C TYR A 115 2.16 -3.89 16.32
N LYS A 116 3.42 -4.00 16.77
CA LYS A 116 3.84 -3.63 18.14
C LYS A 116 3.55 -2.16 18.46
N ASP A 117 3.93 -1.25 17.56
CA ASP A 117 3.77 0.18 17.77
C ASP A 117 2.29 0.60 17.81
N LYS A 118 1.46 0.03 16.93
CA LYS A 118 0.03 0.35 16.89
C LYS A 118 -0.74 -0.32 18.02
N SER A 119 -0.41 -1.57 18.38
CA SER A 119 -1.05 -2.28 19.49
C SER A 119 -0.70 -1.66 20.84
N ALA A 120 0.54 -1.18 21.05
CA ALA A 120 0.93 -0.51 22.29
C ALA A 120 0.17 0.80 22.56
N ARG A 121 -0.38 1.44 21.51
CA ARG A 121 -1.21 2.66 21.63
C ARG A 121 -2.69 2.37 21.87
N LEU A 122 -3.08 1.11 21.76
CA LEU A 122 -4.45 0.64 21.96
C LEU A 122 -4.52 -0.19 23.24
N SER A 123 -5.68 -0.22 23.89
CA SER A 123 -5.93 -1.23 24.92
C SER A 123 -5.99 -2.61 24.27
N ASN A 124 -5.51 -3.66 24.94
CA ASN A 124 -5.48 -5.03 24.40
C ASN A 124 -6.82 -5.46 23.78
N ASP A 125 -7.95 -5.15 24.43
CA ASP A 125 -9.30 -5.50 23.96
C ASP A 125 -9.74 -4.78 22.68
N ARG A 126 -8.97 -3.77 22.23
CA ARG A 126 -9.20 -2.99 21.01
C ARG A 126 -8.21 -3.33 19.88
N VAL A 127 -7.23 -4.18 20.15
CA VAL A 127 -6.31 -4.67 19.11
C VAL A 127 -7.06 -5.70 18.27
N SER A 128 -7.41 -5.32 17.05
CA SER A 128 -8.16 -6.20 16.16
C SER A 128 -7.26 -7.25 15.51
N VAL A 129 -7.84 -8.40 15.15
CA VAL A 129 -7.15 -9.41 14.33
C VAL A 129 -6.74 -8.82 12.98
N GLY A 130 -7.54 -7.90 12.42
CA GLY A 130 -7.17 -7.19 11.18
C GLY A 130 -5.90 -6.35 11.33
N LEU A 131 -5.65 -5.73 12.48
CA LEU A 131 -4.40 -5.00 12.75
C LEU A 131 -3.19 -5.95 12.84
N PHE A 132 -3.40 -7.19 13.25
CA PHE A 132 -2.37 -8.23 13.27
C PHE A 132 -2.11 -8.83 11.88
N ASP A 133 -3.17 -9.05 11.10
CA ASP A 133 -3.17 -9.84 9.87
C ASP A 133 -2.97 -9.01 8.58
N TYR A 134 -3.09 -7.68 8.65
CA TYR A 134 -2.95 -6.84 7.44
C TYR A 134 -1.62 -6.98 6.68
N PRO A 135 -0.47 -7.37 7.28
CA PRO A 135 0.72 -7.67 6.48
C PRO A 135 0.50 -8.81 5.49
N VAL A 136 -0.34 -9.81 5.81
CA VAL A 136 -0.70 -10.89 4.88
C VAL A 136 -1.68 -10.41 3.82
N LEU A 137 -2.58 -9.50 4.17
CA LEU A 137 -3.41 -8.80 3.19
C LEU A 137 -2.56 -7.99 2.20
N MET A 138 -1.53 -7.28 2.69
CA MET A 138 -0.58 -6.56 1.83
C MET A 138 0.22 -7.52 0.94
N ALA A 139 0.64 -8.68 1.46
CA ALA A 139 1.27 -9.72 0.64
C ALA A 139 0.32 -10.20 -0.47
N SER A 140 -0.95 -10.41 -0.15
CA SER A 140 -1.98 -10.79 -1.13
C SER A 140 -2.16 -9.72 -2.20
N ASP A 141 -2.21 -8.45 -1.82
CA ASP A 141 -2.32 -7.33 -2.75
C ASP A 141 -1.19 -7.35 -3.80
N ILE A 142 0.02 -7.68 -3.37
CA ILE A 142 1.23 -7.72 -4.19
C ILE A 142 1.28 -8.97 -5.08
N LEU A 143 1.10 -10.15 -4.47
CA LEU A 143 1.32 -11.44 -5.12
C LEU A 143 0.20 -11.80 -6.10
N LEU A 144 -1.04 -11.34 -5.86
CA LEU A 144 -2.16 -11.57 -6.77
C LEU A 144 -1.87 -11.07 -8.20
N TYR A 145 -1.11 -9.97 -8.31
CA TYR A 145 -0.74 -9.38 -9.59
C TYR A 145 0.71 -9.68 -9.99
N ASN A 146 1.43 -10.54 -9.28
CA ASN A 146 2.85 -10.79 -9.56
C ASN A 146 3.66 -9.49 -9.65
N ALA A 147 3.37 -8.53 -8.77
CA ALA A 147 3.99 -7.21 -8.81
C ALA A 147 5.48 -7.32 -8.46
N LYS A 148 6.33 -6.83 -9.37
CA LYS A 148 7.78 -6.87 -9.21
C LYS A 148 8.29 -5.66 -8.43
N TYR A 149 7.71 -4.50 -8.69
CA TYR A 149 8.09 -3.24 -8.06
C TYR A 149 6.95 -2.62 -7.27
N ILE A 150 7.24 -2.20 -6.04
CA ILE A 150 6.27 -1.64 -5.10
C ILE A 150 6.95 -0.44 -4.42
N PRO A 151 6.53 0.81 -4.70
CA PRO A 151 7.07 1.98 -4.03
C PRO A 151 6.53 1.99 -2.60
N VAL A 152 7.37 1.53 -1.67
CA VAL A 152 7.07 1.49 -0.23
C VAL A 152 7.86 2.55 0.51
N GLY A 153 7.24 3.14 1.53
CA GLY A 153 7.95 3.98 2.50
C GLY A 153 8.78 3.12 3.46
N ASP A 154 9.70 3.76 4.17
CA ASP A 154 10.58 3.10 5.16
C ASP A 154 9.78 2.29 6.21
N ASP A 155 8.58 2.77 6.55
CA ASP A 155 7.66 2.18 7.53
C ASP A 155 7.01 0.86 7.06
N GLN A 156 7.05 0.58 5.76
CA GLN A 156 6.46 -0.62 5.14
C GLN A 156 7.50 -1.62 4.65
N THR A 157 8.79 -1.36 4.86
CA THR A 157 9.91 -2.23 4.43
C THR A 157 9.79 -3.65 4.98
N GLN A 158 9.46 -3.78 6.26
CA GLN A 158 9.28 -5.10 6.90
C GLN A 158 8.12 -5.89 6.27
N HIS A 159 7.05 -5.22 5.82
CA HIS A 159 5.92 -5.89 5.16
C HIS A 159 6.29 -6.37 3.75
N LEU A 160 7.16 -5.62 3.05
CA LEU A 160 7.67 -6.08 1.76
C LEU A 160 8.56 -7.31 1.91
N GLU A 161 9.43 -7.34 2.92
CA GLU A 161 10.31 -8.50 3.14
C GLU A 161 9.50 -9.75 3.55
N ILE A 162 8.50 -9.64 4.43
CA ILE A 162 7.63 -10.80 4.72
C ILE A 162 6.82 -11.25 3.49
N THR A 163 6.43 -10.32 2.60
CA THR A 163 5.79 -10.68 1.33
C THR A 163 6.71 -11.53 0.46
N ARG A 164 8.00 -11.17 0.41
CA ARG A 164 9.03 -11.95 -0.29
C ARG A 164 9.21 -13.33 0.33
N ASP A 165 9.33 -13.40 1.66
CA ASP A 165 9.45 -14.68 2.39
C ASP A 165 8.24 -15.60 2.13
N ILE A 166 7.03 -15.04 2.11
CA ILE A 166 5.80 -15.78 1.78
C ILE A 166 5.86 -16.29 0.34
N ALA A 167 6.24 -15.45 -0.61
CA ALA A 167 6.34 -15.83 -2.02
C ALA A 167 7.36 -16.96 -2.23
N GLU A 168 8.56 -16.83 -1.66
CA GLU A 168 9.62 -17.84 -1.74
C GLU A 168 9.18 -19.17 -1.09
N ARG A 169 8.51 -19.11 0.07
CA ARG A 169 7.96 -20.28 0.77
C ARG A 169 6.88 -20.99 -0.04
N MET A 170 5.94 -20.24 -0.60
CA MET A 170 4.88 -20.78 -1.44
C MET A 170 5.47 -21.41 -2.70
N ASN A 171 6.44 -20.74 -3.32
CA ASN A 171 7.11 -21.24 -4.51
C ASN A 171 7.89 -22.53 -4.25
N GLY A 172 8.62 -22.59 -3.13
CA GLY A 172 9.36 -23.78 -2.73
C GLY A 172 8.45 -24.98 -2.45
N ARG A 173 7.21 -24.75 -2.01
CA ARG A 173 6.25 -25.81 -1.68
C ARG A 173 5.40 -26.26 -2.87
N PHE A 174 5.02 -25.35 -3.76
CA PHE A 174 4.02 -25.59 -4.79
C PHE A 174 4.53 -25.38 -6.23
N GLY A 175 5.82 -25.08 -6.42
CA GLY A 175 6.39 -24.69 -7.71
C GLY A 175 6.28 -23.19 -7.95
N GLU A 176 6.75 -22.69 -9.09
CA GLU A 176 6.75 -21.25 -9.40
C GLU A 176 5.32 -20.68 -9.55
N LEU A 177 4.72 -20.26 -8.44
CA LEU A 177 3.38 -19.66 -8.38
C LEU A 177 3.43 -18.13 -8.46
N PHE A 178 4.34 -17.53 -7.71
CA PHE A 178 4.41 -16.08 -7.53
C PHE A 178 5.72 -15.51 -8.05
N THR A 179 5.65 -14.29 -8.61
CA THR A 179 6.82 -13.43 -8.76
C THR A 179 7.24 -12.93 -7.38
N VAL A 180 8.47 -13.20 -6.97
CA VAL A 180 9.05 -12.65 -5.75
C VAL A 180 9.35 -11.16 -6.01
N PRO A 181 8.75 -10.21 -5.24
CA PRO A 181 9.03 -8.78 -5.40
C PRO A 181 10.50 -8.46 -5.23
N GLU A 182 11.02 -7.42 -5.89
CA GLU A 182 12.42 -7.03 -5.67
C GLU A 182 12.65 -6.56 -4.20
N PRO A 183 13.83 -6.84 -3.61
CA PRO A 183 14.18 -6.37 -2.26
C PRO A 183 14.12 -4.85 -2.14
N VAL A 184 13.90 -4.34 -0.92
CA VAL A 184 13.79 -2.89 -0.62
C VAL A 184 14.90 -2.06 -1.28
N ALA A 185 16.16 -2.52 -1.21
CA ALA A 185 17.30 -1.81 -1.79
C ALA A 185 17.14 -1.58 -3.31
N LYS A 186 16.65 -2.59 -4.03
CA LYS A 186 16.39 -2.48 -5.48
C LYS A 186 15.12 -1.70 -5.79
N GLN A 187 14.11 -1.73 -4.92
CA GLN A 187 12.97 -0.82 -5.04
C GLN A 187 13.44 0.64 -5.00
N HIS A 188 14.30 0.98 -4.04
CA HIS A 188 14.85 2.32 -3.89
C HIS A 188 15.74 2.74 -5.06
N GLU A 189 16.54 1.82 -5.60
CA GLU A 189 17.31 2.06 -6.83
C GLU A 189 16.39 2.33 -8.02
N PHE A 190 15.31 1.56 -8.15
CA PHE A 190 14.40 1.65 -9.29
C PHE A 190 13.56 2.95 -9.31
N PHE A 191 13.08 3.39 -8.15
CA PHE A 191 12.26 4.61 -8.03
C PHE A 191 13.08 5.87 -7.74
N GLY A 192 14.36 5.73 -7.37
CA GLY A 192 15.20 6.82 -6.90
C GLY A 192 14.88 7.23 -5.45
N LYS A 193 15.83 7.93 -4.81
CA LYS A 193 15.67 8.43 -3.42
C LYS A 193 14.75 9.65 -3.30
N GLU A 194 14.38 10.30 -4.41
CA GLU A 194 13.53 11.48 -4.40
C GLU A 194 12.04 11.09 -4.27
N GLN A 195 11.66 10.66 -3.07
CA GLN A 195 10.26 10.37 -2.74
C GLN A 195 9.46 11.67 -2.56
N GLY A 196 8.90 12.20 -3.65
CA GLY A 196 7.90 13.25 -3.61
C GLY A 196 8.33 14.56 -2.93
N LEU A 197 7.50 15.60 -3.05
CA LEU A 197 7.76 16.85 -2.34
C LEU A 197 7.39 16.68 -0.87
N ARG A 198 8.37 16.77 0.04
CA ARG A 198 8.12 16.75 1.49
C ARG A 198 7.58 18.10 1.95
N ILE A 199 6.25 18.25 1.91
CA ILE A 199 5.56 19.43 2.43
C ILE A 199 5.59 19.44 3.97
N LYS A 200 6.12 20.53 4.52
CA LYS A 200 6.23 20.79 5.96
C LYS A 200 4.94 21.41 6.51
N ASP A 201 4.72 21.30 7.81
CA ASP A 201 3.61 21.99 8.45
C ASP A 201 3.77 23.52 8.33
N LEU A 202 2.65 24.23 8.20
CA LEU A 202 2.64 25.68 7.96
C LEU A 202 2.87 26.49 9.24
N ALA A 203 2.51 25.96 10.40
CA ALA A 203 2.72 26.58 11.71
C ALA A 203 4.05 26.18 12.34
N ASP A 204 4.48 24.93 12.16
CA ASP A 204 5.76 24.40 12.63
C ASP A 204 6.57 23.72 11.49
N PRO A 205 7.46 24.47 10.79
CA PRO A 205 8.25 23.96 9.68
C PRO A 205 9.27 22.88 10.05
N SER A 206 9.44 22.53 11.33
CA SER A 206 10.27 21.40 11.76
C SER A 206 9.53 20.06 11.59
N LYS A 207 8.20 20.09 11.54
CA LYS A 207 7.34 18.91 11.40
C LYS A 207 6.92 18.68 9.94
N LYS A 208 6.66 17.41 9.61
CA LYS A 208 5.96 17.05 8.37
C LYS A 208 4.50 17.46 8.54
N MET A 209 3.89 18.03 7.51
CA MET A 209 2.45 18.35 7.54
C MET A 209 1.67 17.08 7.89
N SER A 210 1.04 17.09 9.06
CA SER A 210 0.31 15.95 9.61
C SER A 210 -1.19 16.25 9.65
N LYS A 211 -1.97 15.18 9.69
CA LYS A 211 -3.43 15.22 9.72
C LYS A 211 -4.00 15.51 11.11
N SER A 212 -3.15 15.52 12.13
CA SER A 212 -3.52 15.52 13.55
C SER A 212 -2.76 16.58 14.34
N ASP A 213 -2.25 17.61 13.66
CA ASP A 213 -1.73 18.78 14.36
C ASP A 213 -2.94 19.52 14.95
N GLU A 214 -3.02 19.55 16.28
CA GLU A 214 -4.03 20.34 17.00
C GLU A 214 -3.82 21.81 16.63
N THR A 215 -4.78 22.40 15.91
CA THR A 215 -4.90 23.85 15.73
C THR A 215 -5.31 24.52 17.02
#